data_AF-A0A967UNL5-F1
#
_entry.id   AF-A0A967UNL5-F1
#
_cell.length_a   1.000
_cell.length_b   1.000
_cell.length_c   1.000
_cell.angle_alpha   90.00
_cell.angle_beta   90.00
_cell.angle_gamma   90.00
#
_symmetry.space_group_name_H-M   'P 1'
#
loop_
_entity.id
_entity.type
_entity.pdbx_description
1 polymer ?
#
loop_
_entity_poly.entity_id
_entity_poly.type
_entity_poly.pdbx_seq_one_letter_code
_entity_poly.pdbx_strand_id
1 'polypeptide(L)' 'RRISRSFDGHSAYSVPSNLGKRSIALDMKTQDGKDIVYRLLRDADLFIEGFRPGVAARLGVGYEAVAEA' A
#
# COMPACT_ATOMS: atom_id res chain seq x y z
N ARG A 1 13.58 -4.56 -13.20
CA ARG A 1 14.40 -3.48 -13.82
C ARG A 1 14.81 -2.51 -12.70
N ARG A 2 16.10 -2.22 -12.51
CA ARG A 2 16.56 -1.29 -11.46
C ARG A 2 16.68 0.11 -12.07
N ILE A 3 16.02 1.10 -11.49
CA ILE A 3 15.93 2.47 -12.06
C ILE A 3 17.26 3.23 -11.91
N SER A 4 17.93 3.07 -10.77
CA SER A 4 19.24 3.67 -10.49
C SER A 4 20.01 2.80 -9.48
N ARG A 5 21.25 3.19 -9.14
CA ARG A 5 22.02 2.53 -8.08
C ARG A 5 21.22 2.58 -6.77
N SER A 6 21.10 1.44 -6.11
CA SER A 6 20.44 1.34 -4.81
C SER A 6 21.48 1.36 -3.70
N PHE A 7 21.19 2.05 -2.61
CA PHE A 7 21.93 2.02 -1.36
C PHE A 7 20.97 1.56 -0.26
N ASP A 8 21.35 0.50 0.46
CA ASP A 8 20.53 -0.08 1.54
C ASP A 8 19.06 -0.35 1.14
N GLY A 9 18.86 -0.99 -0.02
CA GLY A 9 17.52 -1.29 -0.55
C GLY A 9 16.77 -0.10 -1.16
N HIS A 10 17.26 1.13 -0.99
CA HIS A 10 16.63 2.35 -1.50
C HIS A 10 17.33 2.89 -2.74
N SER A 11 16.56 3.32 -3.73
CA SER A 11 17.06 4.10 -4.87
C SER A 11 16.98 5.60 -4.59
N ALA A 12 17.75 6.38 -5.35
CA ALA A 12 17.67 7.85 -5.33
C ALA A 12 16.25 8.39 -5.57
N TYR A 13 15.37 7.60 -6.23
CA TYR A 13 13.97 7.94 -6.42
C TYR A 13 13.11 7.61 -5.19
N SER A 14 13.35 6.46 -4.54
CA SER A 14 12.50 5.99 -3.44
C SER A 14 12.68 6.78 -2.14
N VAL A 15 13.89 7.30 -1.88
CA VAL A 15 14.21 8.04 -0.65
C VAL A 15 13.32 9.28 -0.49
N PRO A 16 13.30 10.25 -1.41
CA PRO A 16 12.52 11.47 -1.22
C PRO A 16 11.01 11.19 -1.13
N SER A 17 10.50 10.15 -1.80
CA SER A 17 9.06 9.84 -1.80
C SER A 17 8.58 9.07 -0.57
N ASN A 18 9.47 8.40 0.17
CA ASN A 18 9.09 7.50 1.27
C ASN A 18 9.82 7.76 2.59
N LEU A 19 10.72 8.75 2.65
CA LEU A 19 11.40 9.13 3.90
C LEU A 19 10.36 9.43 4.99
N GLY A 20 10.59 8.87 6.18
CA GLY A 20 9.70 9.01 7.35
C GLY A 20 8.49 8.07 7.38
N LYS A 21 8.27 7.26 6.34
CA LYS A 21 7.18 6.26 6.31
C LYS A 21 7.68 4.90 6.81
N ARG A 22 6.85 4.22 7.62
CA ARG A 22 7.04 2.79 7.94
C ARG A 22 6.47 1.95 6.79
N SER A 23 7.15 0.85 6.43
CA SER A 23 6.77 0.00 5.30
C SER A 23 6.58 -1.46 5.73
N ILE A 24 5.55 -2.11 5.19
CA ILE A 24 5.32 -3.55 5.25
C ILE A 24 4.94 -4.03 3.85
N ALA A 25 5.34 -5.25 3.49
CA ALA A 25 4.97 -5.87 2.22
C ALA A 25 3.84 -6.89 2.48
N LEU A 26 2.74 -6.76 1.74
CA LEU A 26 1.55 -7.61 1.87
C LEU A 26 1.12 -8.12 0.49
N ASP A 27 0.66 -9.38 0.41
CA ASP A 27 0.01 -9.91 -0.79
C ASP A 27 -1.52 -9.74 -0.69
N MET A 28 -2.03 -8.71 -1.37
CA MET A 28 -3.45 -8.36 -1.41
C MET A 28 -4.33 -9.38 -2.15
N LYS A 29 -3.75 -10.43 -2.75
CA LYS A 29 -4.52 -11.53 -3.35
C LYS A 29 -4.93 -12.59 -2.34
N THR A 30 -4.28 -12.62 -1.18
CA THR A 30 -4.58 -13.55 -0.09
C THR A 30 -5.60 -12.94 0.87
N GLN A 31 -6.34 -13.79 1.59
CA GLN A 31 -7.27 -13.29 2.62
C GLN A 31 -6.49 -12.65 3.77
N ASP A 32 -5.45 -13.32 4.28
CA ASP A 32 -4.60 -12.81 5.36
C ASP A 32 -4.01 -11.43 5.05
N GLY A 33 -3.57 -11.20 3.80
CA GLY A 33 -3.06 -9.91 3.37
C GLY A 33 -4.11 -8.79 3.46
N LYS A 34 -5.36 -9.08 3.09
CA LYS A 34 -6.47 -8.14 3.22
C LYS A 34 -6.83 -7.90 4.68
N ASP A 35 -6.91 -8.95 5.49
CA ASP A 35 -7.26 -8.85 6.91
C ASP A 35 -6.27 -7.97 7.68
N ILE A 36 -4.98 -8.04 7.35
CA ILE A 36 -3.97 -7.15 7.93
C ILE A 36 -4.24 -5.68 7.55
N VAL A 37 -4.60 -5.40 6.29
CA VAL A 37 -4.95 -4.04 5.86
C VAL A 37 -6.19 -3.54 6.59
N TYR A 38 -7.26 -4.35 6.67
CA TYR A 38 -8.47 -3.98 7.40
C TYR A 38 -8.21 -3.74 8.89
N ARG A 39 -7.31 -4.49 9.51
CA ARG A 39 -6.90 -4.21 10.89
C ARG A 39 -6.19 -2.85 11.01
N LEU A 40 -5.35 -2.49 10.05
CA LEU A 40 -4.69 -1.18 10.04
C LEU A 40 -5.67 -0.03 9.76
N LEU A 41 -6.70 -0.27 8.93
CA LEU A 41 -7.71 0.73 8.59
C LEU A 41 -8.51 1.18 9.81
N ARG A 42 -8.76 0.30 10.79
CA ARG A 42 -9.49 0.65 12.03
C ARG A 42 -8.89 1.81 12.81
N ASP A 43 -7.57 1.98 12.72
CA ASP A 43 -6.83 3.03 13.43
C ASP A 43 -6.34 4.13 12.47
N ALA A 44 -6.70 4.07 11.19
CA ALA A 44 -6.22 5.00 10.18
C ALA A 44 -7.22 6.14 9.95
N ASP A 45 -6.75 7.37 10.01
CA ASP A 45 -7.58 8.53 9.65
C ASP A 45 -7.76 8.68 8.13
N LEU A 46 -6.77 8.23 7.35
CA LEU A 46 -6.71 8.41 5.90
C LEU A 46 -6.18 7.15 5.20
N PHE A 47 -6.87 6.76 4.11
CA PHE A 47 -6.41 5.73 3.19
C PHE A 47 -6.13 6.35 1.81
N ILE A 48 -4.91 6.14 1.29
CA ILE A 48 -4.47 6.69 0.00
C ILE A 48 -4.03 5.54 -0.89
N GLU A 49 -4.61 5.46 -2.09
CA GLU A 49 -4.24 4.49 -3.12
C GLU A 49 -3.94 5.21 -4.45
N GLY A 50 -3.06 4.63 -5.25
CA GLY A 50 -2.62 5.17 -6.54
C GLY A 50 -2.59 4.10 -7.63
N PHE A 51 -3.44 3.09 -7.53
CA PHE A 51 -3.55 2.05 -8.54
C PHE A 51 -4.27 2.56 -9.80
N ARG A 52 -4.18 1.79 -10.88
CA ARG A 52 -5.00 2.06 -12.07
C ARG A 52 -6.48 1.88 -11.73
N PRO A 53 -7.39 2.59 -12.44
CA PRO A 53 -8.83 2.45 -12.22
C PRO A 53 -9.30 1.00 -12.14
N GLY A 54 -10.11 0.67 -11.12
CA GLY A 54 -10.69 -0.65 -10.89
C GLY A 54 -9.78 -1.66 -10.18
N VAL A 55 -8.48 -1.42 -10.05
CA VAL A 55 -7.56 -2.37 -9.38
C VAL A 55 -7.84 -2.46 -7.89
N ALA A 56 -8.01 -1.32 -7.20
CA ALA A 56 -8.29 -1.29 -5.77
C ALA A 56 -9.58 -2.06 -5.43
N ALA A 57 -10.65 -1.81 -6.20
CA ALA A 57 -11.93 -2.52 -6.06
C ALA A 57 -11.76 -4.04 -6.24
N ARG A 58 -11.02 -4.49 -7.26
CA ARG A 58 -10.75 -5.92 -7.49
C ARG A 58 -9.92 -6.56 -6.36
N LEU A 59 -9.05 -5.78 -5.71
CA LEU A 59 -8.28 -6.22 -4.55
C LEU A 59 -9.08 -6.15 -3.24
N GLY A 60 -10.31 -5.63 -3.26
CA GLY A 60 -11.15 -5.48 -2.08
C GLY A 60 -10.78 -4.28 -1.20
N VAL A 61 -9.99 -3.33 -1.71
CA VAL A 61 -9.59 -2.11 -0.99
C VAL A 61 -9.96 -0.85 -1.77
N GLY A 62 -11.03 -0.94 -2.56
CA GLY A 62 -11.63 0.21 -3.23
C GLY A 62 -12.44 1.07 -2.25
N TYR A 63 -12.88 2.24 -2.72
CA TYR A 63 -13.57 3.23 -1.89
C TYR A 63 -14.70 2.65 -1.05
N GLU A 64 -15.67 1.95 -1.66
CA GLU A 64 -16.81 1.38 -0.93
C GLU A 64 -16.37 0.43 0.18
N ALA A 65 -15.42 -0.47 -0.13
CA ALA A 65 -14.93 -1.46 0.84
C ALA A 65 -14.15 -0.84 2.00
N VAL A 66 -13.51 0.33 1.79
CA VAL A 66 -12.76 1.05 2.83
C VAL A 66 -13.68 1.98 3.62
N ALA A 67 -14.70 2.56 2.99
CA ALA A 67 -15.68 3.41 3.65
C ALA A 67 -16.57 2.63 4.65
N GLU A 68 -16.73 1.34 4.43
CA GLU A 68 -17.48 0.42 5.30
C GLU A 68 -16.60 -0.31 6.35
N ALA A 69 -15.27 -0.15 6.29
CA ALA A 69 -14.29 -0.88 7.11
C ALA A 69 -14.17 -0.35 8.56
#